data_AF-A0A1A8UAZ9-F1
#
_entry.id   AF-A0A1A8UAZ9-F1
#
_cell.length_a   1.000
_cell.length_b   1.000
_cell.length_c   1.000
_cell.angle_alpha   90.00
_cell.angle_beta   90.00
_cell.angle_gamma   90.00
#
_symmetry.space_group_name_H-M   'P 1'
#
loop_
_entity.id
_entity.type
_entity.pdbx_description
1 polymer ?
#
loop_
_entity_poly.entity_id
_entity_poly.type
_entity_poly.pdbx_seq_one_letter_code
_entity_poly.pdbx_strand_id
1 'polypeptide(L)'
;RIELLAVGLRPYYLPREFSLAIIIIVYIAPDANAAQACDVISSATADVLNRSPSAFVAITGDFNHTNLSTVLPTFKQYVDCKTRNNKTLGLFYANAAEAYTSSPLPPLGRADHNLVSSPFTDLMSRDNLQPQKQSQHGQGSWKRLCRDALSQRTGMLFVIPIRTILTI
;
A
#
# COMPACT_ATOMS: atom_id res chain seq x y z
N ARG A 1 -21.02 -0.57 11.04
CA ARG A 1 -20.09 -1.60 11.61
C ARG A 1 -18.67 -1.33 11.12
N ILE A 2 -17.65 -1.68 11.91
CA ILE A 2 -16.23 -1.63 11.54
C ILE A 2 -15.68 -3.06 11.57
N GLU A 3 -14.95 -3.46 10.54
CA GLU A 3 -14.24 -4.74 10.46
C GLU A 3 -12.76 -4.47 10.26
N LEU A 4 -11.91 -5.12 11.04
CA LEU A 4 -10.47 -4.92 11.02
C LEU A 4 -9.75 -6.26 11.16
N LEU A 5 -8.81 -6.53 10.26
CA LEU A 5 -7.92 -7.68 10.31
C LEU A 5 -6.47 -7.20 10.22
N ALA A 6 -5.64 -7.54 11.21
CA ALA A 6 -4.21 -7.29 11.17
C ALA A 6 -3.44 -8.59 10.96
N VAL A 7 -2.58 -8.63 9.94
CA VAL A 7 -1.73 -9.78 9.61
C VAL A 7 -0.27 -9.35 9.67
N GLY A 8 0.52 -10.03 10.50
CA GLY A 8 1.97 -9.89 10.52
C GLY A 8 2.63 -10.91 9.60
N LEU A 9 3.59 -10.46 8.80
CA LEU A 9 4.34 -11.30 7.86
C LEU A 9 5.79 -10.83 7.77
N ARG A 10 6.69 -11.73 7.37
CA ARG A 10 8.09 -11.39 7.09
C ARG A 10 8.48 -11.86 5.70
N PRO A 11 8.17 -11.08 4.65
CA PRO A 11 8.61 -11.38 3.29
C PRO A 11 10.12 -11.58 3.21
N TYR A 12 10.57 -12.46 2.30
CA TYR A 12 11.99 -12.71 2.10
C TYR A 12 12.78 -11.44 1.74
N TYR A 13 12.16 -10.53 0.98
CA TYR A 13 12.78 -9.26 0.55
C TYR A 13 12.31 -8.04 1.37
N LEU A 14 11.97 -8.24 2.64
CA LEU A 14 11.68 -7.11 3.52
C LEU A 14 12.96 -6.28 3.76
N PRO A 15 12.91 -4.93 3.61
CA PRO A 15 14.06 -4.08 3.92
C PRO A 15 14.58 -4.33 5.34
N ARG A 16 15.91 -4.26 5.51
CA ARG A 16 16.60 -4.63 6.77
C ARG A 16 16.16 -3.75 7.94
N GLU A 17 15.75 -2.52 7.65
CA GLU A 17 15.29 -1.53 8.60
C GLU A 17 13.98 -1.95 9.27
N PHE A 18 13.21 -2.84 8.62
CA PHE A 18 11.94 -3.32 9.14
C PHE A 18 12.07 -4.71 9.78
N SER A 19 11.52 -4.85 10.98
CA SER A 19 11.54 -6.13 11.71
C SER A 19 10.53 -7.13 11.13
N LEU A 20 9.36 -6.65 10.72
CA LEU A 20 8.33 -7.37 9.96
C LEU A 20 7.44 -6.38 9.19
N ALA A 21 6.60 -6.90 8.29
CA ALA A 21 5.55 -6.13 7.64
C ALA A 21 4.19 -6.51 8.25
N ILE A 22 3.38 -5.50 8.58
CA ILE A 22 2.04 -5.67 9.13
C ILE A 22 1.05 -5.01 8.18
N ILE A 23 0.06 -5.78 7.76
CA ILE A 23 -1.01 -5.32 6.90
C ILE A 23 -2.29 -5.30 7.73
N ILE A 24 -2.87 -4.11 7.89
CA ILE A 24 -4.15 -3.89 8.52
C ILE A 24 -5.17 -3.67 7.41
N ILE A 25 -6.12 -4.59 7.29
CA ILE A 25 -7.22 -4.52 6.32
C ILE A 25 -8.46 -4.03 7.05
N VAL A 26 -9.09 -2.99 6.52
CA VAL A 26 -10.23 -2.30 7.14
C VAL A 26 -11.43 -2.29 6.19
N TYR A 27 -12.61 -2.57 6.74
CA TYR A 27 -13.88 -2.24 6.11
C TYR A 27 -14.73 -1.40 7.08
N ILE A 28 -15.14 -0.21 6.63
CA ILE A 28 -16.01 0.70 7.37
C ILE A 28 -17.34 0.76 6.65
N ALA A 29 -18.42 0.30 7.28
CA ALA A 29 -19.74 0.38 6.67
C ALA A 29 -20.13 1.84 6.36
N PRO A 30 -20.89 2.11 5.27
CA PRO A 30 -21.26 3.48 4.88
C PRO A 30 -22.03 4.28 5.94
N ASP A 31 -22.69 3.60 6.88
CA ASP A 31 -23.47 4.16 7.98
C ASP A 31 -22.71 4.16 9.32
N ALA A 32 -21.47 3.68 9.35
CA ALA A 32 -20.67 3.62 10.57
C ALA A 32 -20.26 5.01 11.06
N ASN A 33 -20.07 5.13 12.38
CA ASN A 33 -19.53 6.34 12.98
C ASN A 33 -18.03 6.48 12.63
N ALA A 34 -17.67 7.56 11.93
CA ALA A 34 -16.31 7.79 11.46
C ALA A 34 -15.32 8.04 12.60
N ALA A 35 -15.73 8.74 13.67
CA ALA A 35 -14.86 9.00 14.82
C ALA A 35 -14.51 7.68 15.53
N GLN A 36 -15.52 6.85 15.79
CA GLN A 36 -15.32 5.53 16.38
C GLN A 36 -14.42 4.64 15.50
N ALA A 37 -14.57 4.72 14.17
CA ALA A 37 -13.71 3.99 13.24
C ALA A 37 -12.26 4.45 13.33
N CYS A 38 -12.02 5.77 13.33
CA CYS A 38 -10.69 6.34 13.54
C CYS A 38 -10.07 5.89 14.87
N ASP A 39 -10.84 5.88 15.96
CA ASP A 39 -10.35 5.46 17.28
C ASP A 39 -9.94 3.98 17.30
N VAL A 40 -10.77 3.10 16.72
CA VAL A 40 -10.46 1.67 16.63
C VAL A 40 -9.22 1.42 15.79
N ILE A 41 -9.12 2.05 14.61
CA ILE A 41 -7.99 1.84 13.69
C ILE A 41 -6.70 2.42 14.28
N SER A 42 -6.74 3.62 14.86
CA SER A 42 -5.57 4.26 15.46
C SER A 42 -5.07 3.50 16.70
N SER A 43 -5.98 3.01 17.55
CA SER A 43 -5.64 2.18 18.71
C SER A 43 -4.98 0.86 18.28
N ALA A 44 -5.58 0.13 17.34
CA ALA A 44 -5.01 -1.10 16.81
C ALA A 44 -3.63 -0.87 16.16
N THR A 45 -3.47 0.25 15.47
CA THR A 45 -2.19 0.66 14.86
C THR A 45 -1.14 0.94 15.93
N ALA A 46 -1.52 1.67 16.99
CA ALA A 46 -0.63 1.95 18.12
C ALA A 46 -0.21 0.66 18.84
N ASP A 47 -1.13 -0.27 19.09
CA ASP A 47 -0.84 -1.56 19.72
C ASP A 47 0.14 -2.40 18.90
N VAL A 48 0.01 -2.36 17.58
CA VAL A 48 0.95 -2.98 16.65
C VAL A 48 2.33 -2.33 16.78
N LEU A 49 2.41 -1.01 16.68
CA LEU A 49 3.69 -0.28 16.73
C LEU A 49 4.36 -0.40 18.11
N ASN A 50 3.60 -0.46 19.20
CA ASN A 50 4.14 -0.67 20.54
C ASN A 50 4.80 -2.05 20.70
N ARG A 51 4.24 -3.09 20.06
CA ARG A 51 4.81 -4.45 20.07
C ARG A 51 5.94 -4.62 19.07
N SER A 52 5.98 -3.81 18.02
CA SER A 52 7.00 -3.89 16.97
C SER A 52 7.31 -2.48 16.43
N PRO A 53 8.12 -1.68 17.15
CA PRO A 53 8.37 -0.28 16.83
C PRO A 53 9.01 -0.06 15.46
N SER A 54 9.77 -1.04 14.98
CA SER A 54 10.41 -1.05 13.68
C SER A 54 9.64 -1.84 12.63
N ALA A 55 8.34 -2.10 12.81
CA ALA A 55 7.53 -2.74 11.77
C ALA A 55 7.20 -1.77 10.64
N PHE A 56 7.24 -2.27 9.40
CA PHE A 56 6.51 -1.63 8.31
C PHE A 56 5.01 -1.87 8.52
N VAL A 57 4.19 -0.84 8.47
CA VAL A 57 2.74 -0.95 8.63
C VAL A 57 2.04 -0.34 7.42
N ALA A 58 1.20 -1.16 6.79
CA ALA A 58 0.29 -0.79 5.72
C ALA A 58 -1.15 -0.93 6.22
N ILE A 59 -1.98 0.11 6.05
CA ILE A 59 -3.41 0.09 6.37
C ILE A 59 -4.18 0.31 5.09
N THR A 60 -5.08 -0.61 4.74
CA THR A 60 -5.80 -0.54 3.47
C THR A 60 -7.20 -1.15 3.54
N GLY A 61 -8.05 -0.85 2.56
CA GLY A 61 -9.39 -1.43 2.43
C GLY A 61 -10.41 -0.39 2.02
N ASP A 62 -11.68 -0.60 2.37
CA ASP A 62 -12.78 0.31 2.06
C ASP A 62 -13.11 1.21 3.26
N PHE A 63 -12.83 2.50 3.11
CA PHE A 63 -13.04 3.48 4.17
C PHE A 63 -14.38 4.18 4.06
N ASN A 64 -15.09 4.02 2.93
CA ASN A 64 -16.29 4.76 2.58
C ASN A 64 -16.13 6.28 2.79
N HIS A 65 -16.52 6.80 3.96
CA HIS A 65 -16.50 8.22 4.30
C HIS A 65 -15.43 8.61 5.34
N THR A 66 -14.59 7.68 5.80
CA THR A 66 -13.61 7.93 6.87
C THR A 66 -12.22 8.24 6.31
N ASN A 67 -11.46 9.08 7.02
CA ASN A 67 -10.09 9.43 6.66
C ASN A 67 -9.21 9.44 7.93
N LEU A 68 -8.01 8.87 7.85
CA LEU A 68 -7.10 8.71 8.98
C LEU A 68 -6.04 9.82 9.11
N SER A 69 -5.96 10.78 8.19
CA SER A 69 -4.84 11.74 8.12
C SER A 69 -4.67 12.59 9.38
N THR A 70 -5.74 12.83 10.14
CA THR A 70 -5.68 13.58 11.40
C THR A 70 -5.28 12.72 12.59
N VAL A 71 -5.59 11.42 12.58
CA VAL A 71 -5.32 10.49 13.71
C VAL A 71 -4.01 9.71 13.54
N LEU A 72 -3.50 9.57 12.31
CA LEU A 72 -2.23 8.92 11.99
C LEU A 72 -1.34 9.87 11.17
N PRO A 73 -0.84 10.97 11.75
CA PRO A 73 -0.09 11.99 11.01
C PRO A 73 1.26 11.49 10.47
N THR A 74 1.79 10.41 11.02
CA THR A 74 3.03 9.77 10.55
C THR A 74 2.83 8.82 9.38
N PHE A 75 1.57 8.52 9.02
CA PHE A 75 1.23 7.66 7.90
C PHE A 75 0.91 8.51 6.67
N LYS A 76 1.49 8.13 5.53
CA LYS A 76 1.18 8.74 4.24
C LYS A 76 0.05 7.98 3.57
N GLN A 77 -0.96 8.71 3.11
CA GLN A 77 -2.01 8.19 2.23
C GLN A 77 -1.51 8.18 0.78
N TYR A 78 -1.74 7.08 0.06
CA TYR A 78 -1.20 6.86 -1.28
C TYR A 78 -2.22 6.79 -2.40
N VAL A 79 -3.50 6.45 -2.13
CA VAL A 79 -4.53 6.36 -3.18
C VAL A 79 -5.10 7.73 -3.51
N ASP A 80 -4.79 8.24 -4.69
CA ASP A 80 -5.34 9.46 -5.26
C ASP A 80 -6.35 9.21 -6.39
N CYS A 81 -6.43 7.98 -6.90
CA CYS A 81 -7.33 7.60 -7.98
C CYS A 81 -8.75 7.26 -7.50
N LYS A 82 -9.71 7.26 -8.45
CA LYS A 82 -11.12 6.95 -8.17
C LYS A 82 -11.32 5.44 -8.05
N THR A 83 -11.88 5.01 -6.93
CA THR A 83 -12.08 3.60 -6.61
C THR A 83 -13.52 3.14 -6.73
N ARG A 84 -14.50 4.06 -6.73
CA ARG A 84 -15.90 3.76 -7.04
C ARG A 84 -16.58 4.95 -7.68
N ASN A 85 -17.03 4.81 -8.93
CA ASN A 85 -17.58 5.92 -9.71
C ASN A 85 -16.62 7.13 -9.66
N ASN A 86 -17.08 8.30 -9.20
CA ASN A 86 -16.23 9.50 -9.04
C ASN A 86 -15.70 9.71 -7.60
N LYS A 87 -15.77 8.68 -6.74
CA LYS A 87 -15.35 8.72 -5.34
C LYS A 87 -14.11 7.86 -5.09
N THR A 88 -13.31 8.27 -4.10
CA THR A 88 -12.16 7.50 -3.59
C THR A 88 -12.55 6.98 -2.21
N LEU A 89 -13.06 5.75 -2.17
CA LEU A 89 -13.49 5.06 -0.95
C LEU A 89 -12.43 4.09 -0.46
N GLY A 90 -11.76 3.41 -1.40
CA GLY A 90 -10.55 2.65 -1.12
C GLY A 90 -9.38 3.58 -0.80
N LEU A 91 -8.74 3.37 0.36
CA LEU A 91 -7.54 4.11 0.77
C LEU A 91 -6.41 3.15 1.10
N PHE A 92 -5.20 3.67 1.05
CA PHE A 92 -3.98 2.99 1.46
C PHE A 92 -3.11 3.98 2.22
N TYR A 93 -2.81 3.67 3.47
CA TYR A 93 -1.91 4.41 4.34
C TYR A 93 -0.69 3.55 4.67
N ALA A 94 0.51 4.13 4.72
CA ALA A 94 1.68 3.42 5.22
C ALA A 94 2.65 4.34 5.97
N ASN A 95 3.41 3.76 6.90
CA ASN A 95 4.45 4.47 7.68
C ASN A 95 5.81 4.57 6.96
N ALA A 96 5.86 4.29 5.66
CA ALA A 96 7.01 4.59 4.80
C ALA A 96 6.67 5.78 3.93
N ALA A 97 7.53 6.80 3.88
CA ALA A 97 7.33 7.99 3.06
C ALA A 97 7.80 7.77 1.61
N GLU A 98 7.07 8.34 0.66
CA GLU A 98 7.36 8.33 -0.78
C GLU A 98 7.60 6.95 -1.41
N ALA A 99 7.05 5.93 -0.78
CA ALA A 99 7.33 4.54 -1.11
C ALA A 99 6.41 3.98 -2.20
N TYR A 100 5.25 4.58 -2.48
CA TYR A 100 4.24 3.99 -3.35
C TYR A 100 3.62 4.98 -4.33
N THR A 101 3.14 4.45 -5.46
CA THR A 101 2.24 5.16 -6.39
C THR A 101 0.84 4.54 -6.33
N SER A 102 -0.15 5.15 -6.98
CA SER A 102 -1.48 4.55 -7.12
C SER A 102 -1.94 4.65 -8.57
N SER A 103 -2.46 3.55 -9.09
CA SER A 103 -3.16 3.53 -10.38
C SER A 103 -4.43 2.68 -10.28
N PRO A 104 -5.55 3.15 -10.86
CA PRO A 104 -6.78 2.39 -10.85
C PRO A 104 -6.65 1.24 -11.85
N LEU A 105 -7.22 0.10 -11.48
CA LEU A 105 -7.41 -1.07 -12.33
C LEU A 105 -8.91 -1.40 -12.40
N PRO A 106 -9.38 -2.04 -13.49
CA PRO A 106 -10.78 -2.46 -13.58
C PRO A 106 -11.21 -3.30 -12.36
N PRO A 107 -12.51 -3.28 -12.00
CA PRO A 107 -13.03 -4.11 -10.93
C PRO A 107 -12.76 -5.60 -11.18
N LEU A 108 -12.47 -6.34 -10.12
CA LEU A 108 -12.34 -7.79 -10.21
C LEU A 108 -13.71 -8.45 -10.17
N GLY A 109 -14.08 -9.13 -11.26
CA GLY A 109 -15.34 -9.87 -11.34
C GLY A 109 -16.56 -8.94 -11.21
N ARG A 110 -17.37 -9.15 -10.17
CA ARG A 110 -18.60 -8.37 -9.90
C ARG A 110 -18.41 -7.30 -8.81
N ALA A 111 -17.18 -6.98 -8.44
CA ALA A 111 -16.92 -5.87 -7.53
C ALA A 111 -17.46 -4.57 -8.15
N ASP A 112 -18.08 -3.73 -7.33
CA ASP A 112 -18.50 -2.39 -7.72
C ASP A 112 -17.42 -1.33 -7.47
N HIS A 113 -16.25 -1.77 -6.98
CA HIS A 113 -15.07 -0.95 -6.77
C HIS A 113 -13.95 -1.37 -7.74
N ASN A 114 -13.26 -0.38 -8.29
CA ASN A 114 -12.01 -0.55 -9.01
C ASN A 114 -10.95 -1.09 -8.06
N LEU A 115 -10.10 -1.98 -8.58
CA LEU A 115 -8.87 -2.35 -7.89
C LEU A 115 -7.92 -1.14 -7.90
N VAL A 116 -7.02 -1.08 -6.93
CA VAL A 116 -5.88 -0.15 -6.96
C VAL A 116 -4.60 -0.96 -7.00
N SER A 117 -3.76 -0.64 -7.97
CA SER A 117 -2.37 -1.10 -8.02
C SER A 117 -1.50 -0.06 -7.32
N SER A 118 -0.79 -0.50 -6.27
CA SER A 118 0.13 0.37 -5.55
C SER A 118 1.51 -0.27 -5.46
N PRO A 119 2.32 -0.19 -6.54
CA PRO A 119 3.68 -0.71 -6.53
C PRO A 119 4.61 0.19 -5.74
N PHE A 120 5.60 -0.44 -5.10
CA PHE A 120 6.69 0.29 -4.46
C PHE A 120 7.48 1.08 -5.52
N THR A 121 7.71 2.36 -5.26
CA THR A 121 8.49 3.26 -6.12
C THR A 121 9.95 3.16 -5.71
N ASP A 122 10.80 2.65 -6.61
CA ASP A 122 12.24 2.66 -6.38
C ASP A 122 12.74 4.11 -6.38
N LEU A 123 13.15 4.61 -5.22
CA LEU A 123 13.70 5.96 -5.04
C LEU A 123 14.89 6.23 -5.99
N MET A 124 15.63 5.19 -6.39
CA MET A 124 16.76 5.31 -7.33
C MET A 124 16.33 5.59 -8.79
N SER A 125 15.05 5.43 -9.12
CA SER A 125 14.55 5.71 -10.47
C SER A 125 14.33 7.21 -10.72
N ARG A 126 14.20 8.02 -9.66
CA ARG A 126 13.99 9.47 -9.79
C ARG A 126 15.26 10.22 -10.20
N ASP A 127 16.43 9.75 -9.76
CA ASP A 127 17.71 10.36 -10.13
C ASP A 127 18.11 10.14 -11.60
N ASN A 128 17.43 9.25 -12.32
CA ASN A 128 17.71 8.92 -13.72
C ASN A 128 16.76 9.57 -14.74
N LEU A 129 15.91 10.51 -14.33
CA LEU A 129 15.03 11.26 -15.26
C LEU A 129 15.65 12.56 -15.82
N GLN A 130 16.97 12.77 -15.65
CA GLN A 130 17.69 13.68 -16.54
C GLN A 130 18.22 12.89 -17.74
N PRO A 131 17.85 13.22 -18.99
CA PRO A 131 18.39 12.54 -20.16
C PRO A 131 19.88 12.89 -20.33
N GLN A 132 20.76 12.09 -19.73
CA GLN A 132 22.16 12.09 -20.12
C GLN A 132 22.31 11.38 -21.47
N LYS A 133 22.76 12.16 -22.45
CA LYS A 133 23.07 11.79 -23.82
C LYS A 133 23.93 10.52 -23.84
N GLN A 134 23.40 9.42 -24.39
CA GLN A 134 24.13 8.17 -24.54
C GLN A 134 25.31 8.32 -25.50
N SER A 135 26.50 7.95 -25.03
CA SER A 135 27.63 7.53 -25.86
C SER A 135 27.71 6.00 -25.81
N GLN A 136 27.73 5.39 -26.99
CA GLN A 136 27.68 3.95 -27.20
C GLN A 136 29.07 3.34 -26.97
N HIS A 137 29.20 2.34 -26.08
CA HIS A 137 30.03 1.16 -26.36
C HIS A 137 29.86 0.03 -25.32
N GLY A 138 29.58 -1.17 -25.86
CA GLY A 138 29.99 -2.48 -25.34
C GLY A 138 29.62 -2.88 -23.91
N GLN A 139 28.39 -3.33 -23.64
CA GLN A 139 28.09 -4.13 -22.43
C GLN A 139 26.95 -5.13 -22.67
N GLY A 140 27.25 -6.24 -23.32
CA GLY A 140 26.30 -7.34 -23.60
C GLY A 140 26.11 -8.33 -22.44
N SER A 141 26.91 -8.28 -21.38
CA SER A 141 26.88 -9.27 -20.28
C SER A 141 26.23 -8.73 -18.99
N TRP A 142 26.50 -7.49 -18.61
CA TRP A 142 25.95 -6.87 -17.39
C TRP A 142 24.45 -6.58 -17.46
N LYS A 143 23.93 -6.28 -18.67
CA LYS A 143 22.49 -6.02 -18.89
C LYS A 143 21.59 -7.25 -18.73
N ARG A 144 22.15 -8.45 -18.62
CA ARG A 144 21.39 -9.69 -18.38
C ARG A 144 21.35 -10.01 -16.89
N LEU A 145 22.49 -9.93 -16.20
CA LEU A 145 22.57 -10.07 -14.74
C LEU A 145 21.74 -9.01 -13.99
N CYS A 146 21.73 -7.75 -14.43
CA CYS A 146 20.86 -6.73 -13.84
C CYS A 146 19.38 -7.00 -14.12
N ARG A 147 19.02 -7.59 -15.27
CA ARG A 147 17.64 -7.92 -15.65
C ARG A 147 17.11 -9.11 -14.86
N ASP A 148 17.97 -10.08 -14.60
CA ASP A 148 17.64 -11.27 -13.80
C ASP A 148 17.53 -10.92 -12.30
N ALA A 149 18.31 -9.93 -11.81
CA ALA A 149 18.14 -9.35 -10.48
C ALA A 149 16.89 -8.43 -10.38
N LEU A 150 16.51 -7.75 -11.46
CA LEU A 150 15.30 -6.93 -11.56
C LEU A 150 14.01 -7.77 -11.68
N SER A 151 14.12 -9.00 -12.23
CA SER A 151 13.01 -9.97 -12.32
C SER A 151 12.55 -10.49 -10.96
N GLN A 152 13.42 -10.45 -9.93
CA GLN A 152 13.08 -10.88 -8.57
C GLN A 152 12.52 -9.76 -7.67
N ARG A 153 12.38 -8.53 -8.17
CA ARG A 153 11.90 -7.38 -7.40
C ARG A 153 10.38 -7.29 -7.39
N THR A 154 9.74 -8.18 -6.67
CA THR A 154 8.39 -7.89 -6.18
C THR A 154 8.52 -6.97 -4.97
N GLY A 155 8.67 -5.66 -5.23
CA GLY A 155 8.19 -4.68 -4.27
C GLY A 155 6.75 -5.06 -3.92
N MET A 156 6.41 -5.12 -2.64
CA MET A 156 5.13 -5.64 -2.17
C MET A 156 3.98 -4.94 -2.93
N LEU A 157 3.41 -5.66 -3.90
CA LEU A 157 2.32 -5.16 -4.73
C LEU A 157 1.04 -5.35 -3.95
N PHE A 158 0.50 -4.26 -3.44
CA PHE A 158 -0.83 -4.26 -2.87
C PHE A 158 -1.84 -4.17 -4.01
N VAL A 159 -2.45 -5.30 -4.35
CA VAL A 159 -3.72 -5.33 -5.08
C VAL A 159 -4.79 -5.39 -4.00
N ILE A 160 -5.58 -4.33 -3.86
CA ILE A 160 -6.62 -4.25 -2.83
C ILE A 160 -7.93 -4.74 -3.47
N PRO A 161 -8.40 -5.97 -3.23
CA PRO A 161 -9.75 -6.37 -3.61
C PRO A 161 -10.75 -5.72 -2.66
N ILE A 162 -11.40 -4.63 -3.10
CA ILE A 162 -12.25 -3.83 -2.22
C ILE A 162 -13.62 -4.49 -1.96
N ARG A 163 -13.95 -5.66 -2.54
CA ARG A 163 -15.25 -6.29 -2.28
C ARG A 163 -15.37 -7.81 -2.39
N THR A 164 -14.41 -8.54 -1.83
CA THR A 164 -14.64 -9.96 -1.54
C THR A 164 -14.01 -10.36 -0.21
N ILE A 165 -14.49 -9.78 0.90
CA ILE A 165 -14.50 -10.56 2.14
C ILE A 165 -15.64 -11.56 1.92
N LEU A 166 -15.25 -12.77 1.52
CA LEU A 166 -16.12 -13.93 1.51
C LEU A 166 -16.81 -13.96 2.88
N THR A 167 -18.13 -13.86 2.88
CA THR A 167 -18.92 -14.33 4.02
C THR A 167 -18.61 -15.83 4.12
N ILE A 168 -17.83 -16.22 5.13
CA ILE A 168 -17.74 -17.60 5.61
C ILE A 168 -18.53 -17.64 6.91
#